data_AF-A0A1R3ISF5-F1
#
_entry.id   AF-A0A1R3ISF5-F1
#
_cell.length_a   1.000
_cell.length_b   1.000
_cell.length_c   1.000
_cell.angle_alpha   90.00
_cell.angle_beta   90.00
_cell.angle_gamma   90.00
#
_symmetry.space_group_name_H-M   'P 1'
#
loop_
_entity.id
_entity.type
_entity.pdbx_description
1 polymer ?
#
loop_
_entity_poly.entity_id
_entity_poly.type
_entity_poly.pdbx_seq_one_letter_code
_entity_poly.pdbx_strand_id
1 'polypeptide(L)'
;MRLNPRIAPAFSCGLSRARSASSDRGDHGGPAKSVRSEDSDNLHFSLSQRHHLLELEGLASISGSFQLYIFALYFANINYLPELVFVLKRVVESVGENVNEVAEGDVVIPTFLSDCGECADCCSEKSNLCSKFPFKVHPWMPRYEASRFTDLNGDVLYHFLNVSSFTEYTVLDISHVVKIDPAIPPNRACLFGCCIATGVGAACKTAKVEAGSTVVIFGIGSIGLAVAKGAKLCGAKRIIGVDINPDKFEIGKKFGVTEFINSKECGDKSLSQVIIEMTGGGADYCFECVGLASLVQEAYASCRKGWGKTIVMGVDKPGAQLNFNSFEVLHSGKALMGSLYGGAKPKSDVPLMLKQYMDKVIN
;
A
#
# COMPACT_ATOMS: atom_id res chain seq x y z
N MET A 1 6.49 -35.28 16.47
CA MET A 1 5.50 -35.87 17.42
C MET A 1 5.19 -34.83 18.48
N ARG A 2 3.90 -34.66 18.85
CA ARG A 2 3.34 -33.54 19.66
C ARG A 2 3.46 -32.15 19.01
N LEU A 3 2.30 -31.48 18.92
CA LEU A 3 2.09 -30.11 18.44
C LEU A 3 1.80 -29.19 19.64
N ASN A 4 1.95 -27.88 19.47
CA ASN A 4 1.38 -26.88 20.38
C ASN A 4 0.19 -26.17 19.66
N PRO A 5 -1.08 -26.43 20.03
CA PRO A 5 -2.23 -25.95 19.28
C PRO A 5 -2.81 -24.64 19.86
N ARG A 6 -2.57 -23.51 19.18
CA ARG A 6 -3.36 -22.26 19.29
C ARG A 6 -3.22 -21.45 18.00
N ILE A 7 -4.24 -20.64 17.70
CA ILE A 7 -4.41 -19.85 16.47
C ILE A 7 -4.62 -20.72 15.21
N ALA A 8 -5.86 -21.14 15.01
CA ALA A 8 -6.41 -21.47 13.69
C ALA A 8 -7.56 -20.49 13.41
N PRO A 9 -7.52 -19.69 12.32
CA PRO A 9 -8.68 -18.92 11.88
C PRO A 9 -9.74 -19.87 11.30
N ALA A 10 -10.97 -19.84 11.83
CA ALA A 10 -12.01 -20.78 11.44
C ALA A 10 -12.70 -20.35 10.13
N PHE A 11 -12.51 -21.10 9.05
CA PHE A 11 -13.47 -21.18 7.95
C PHE A 11 -14.47 -22.31 8.24
N SER A 12 -15.71 -21.94 8.57
CA SER A 12 -16.74 -22.91 8.95
C SER A 12 -17.49 -23.46 7.74
N CYS A 13 -17.00 -24.56 7.15
CA CYS A 13 -17.86 -25.50 6.43
C CYS A 13 -18.31 -26.59 7.43
N GLY A 14 -19.62 -26.76 7.62
CA GLY A 14 -20.14 -27.57 8.72
C GLY A 14 -20.31 -29.05 8.38
N LEU A 15 -19.99 -29.94 9.33
CA LEU A 15 -20.59 -31.27 9.44
C LEU A 15 -20.62 -31.79 10.90
N SER A 16 -21.74 -32.42 11.26
CA SER A 16 -22.02 -33.33 12.40
C SER A 16 -21.04 -33.51 13.60
N ARG A 17 -21.48 -33.01 14.77
CA ARG A 17 -21.52 -33.67 16.12
C ARG A 17 -20.42 -34.68 16.55
N ALA A 18 -19.74 -34.37 17.67
CA ALA A 18 -19.27 -35.35 18.68
C ALA A 18 -19.08 -34.69 20.08
N ARG A 19 -18.60 -35.45 21.08
CA ARG A 19 -18.40 -35.11 22.51
C ARG A 19 -16.96 -35.52 22.93
N SER A 20 -16.27 -35.02 23.97
CA SER A 20 -16.43 -33.93 24.98
C SER A 20 -15.00 -33.68 25.58
N ALA A 21 -14.67 -33.13 26.78
CA ALA A 21 -15.35 -32.79 28.03
C ALA A 21 -14.54 -31.75 28.88
N SER A 22 -14.51 -31.93 30.21
CA SER A 22 -13.80 -31.21 31.29
C SER A 22 -12.27 -31.54 31.35
N SER A 23 -11.38 -30.92 32.15
CA SER A 23 -11.48 -29.94 33.27
C SER A 23 -10.11 -29.28 33.63
N ASP A 24 -10.21 -28.13 34.31
CA ASP A 24 -9.32 -27.55 35.35
C ASP A 24 -7.82 -27.13 35.17
N ARG A 25 -7.60 -25.86 35.57
CA ARG A 25 -6.51 -25.24 36.39
C ARG A 25 -5.01 -25.61 36.25
N GLY A 26 -4.20 -24.55 36.24
CA GLY A 26 -2.77 -24.54 36.61
C GLY A 26 -2.13 -23.16 36.40
N ASP A 27 -1.74 -22.48 37.48
CA ASP A 27 -1.00 -21.20 37.48
C ASP A 27 0.40 -21.42 38.07
N HIS A 28 1.39 -20.62 37.65
CA HIS A 28 2.55 -20.13 38.43
C HIS A 28 3.52 -19.33 37.54
N GLY A 29 4.01 -18.19 38.05
CA GLY A 29 4.95 -17.30 37.34
C GLY A 29 6.42 -17.48 37.73
N GLY A 30 7.32 -17.00 36.86
CA GLY A 30 8.77 -16.94 37.07
C GLY A 30 9.42 -15.89 36.13
N PRO A 31 10.59 -15.32 36.49
CA PRO A 31 11.06 -14.08 35.87
C PRO A 31 11.67 -14.27 34.47
N ALA A 32 11.44 -13.29 33.60
CA ALA A 32 12.01 -13.23 32.26
C ALA A 32 13.54 -13.10 32.30
N LYS A 33 14.24 -13.97 31.58
CA LYS A 33 15.66 -13.82 31.23
C LYS A 33 15.78 -13.39 29.78
N SER A 34 16.59 -12.37 29.52
CA SER A 34 16.96 -11.96 28.16
C SER A 34 17.86 -13.02 27.52
N VAL A 35 17.34 -13.74 26.53
CA VAL A 35 18.13 -14.61 25.66
C VAL A 35 18.45 -13.84 24.38
N ARG A 36 19.73 -13.74 24.03
CA ARG A 36 20.14 -13.32 22.68
C ARG A 36 19.91 -14.51 21.75
N SER A 37 19.10 -14.34 20.72
CA SER A 37 19.00 -15.32 19.63
C SER A 37 20.15 -15.09 18.63
N GLU A 38 21.33 -15.57 18.98
CA GLU A 38 22.25 -16.09 17.97
C GLU A 38 21.64 -17.40 17.47
N ASP A 39 20.96 -17.35 16.32
CA ASP A 39 20.60 -18.48 15.44
C ASP A 39 19.89 -17.89 14.21
N SER A 40 20.68 -17.37 13.27
CA SER A 40 20.19 -16.93 11.96
C SER A 40 20.11 -18.13 11.01
N ASP A 41 19.16 -19.03 11.28
CA ASP A 41 18.96 -20.23 10.46
C ASP A 41 18.62 -19.84 9.01
N ASN A 42 19.51 -20.23 8.09
CA ASN A 42 19.38 -19.89 6.68
C ASN A 42 18.21 -20.65 6.05
N LEU A 43 17.18 -19.91 5.62
CA LEU A 43 16.15 -20.40 4.70
C LEU A 43 16.78 -20.68 3.32
N HIS A 44 17.47 -21.82 3.21
CA HIS A 44 17.99 -22.35 1.96
C HIS A 44 16.83 -22.81 1.07
N PHE A 45 16.36 -21.91 0.20
CA PHE A 45 15.50 -22.27 -0.92
C PHE A 45 16.26 -23.23 -1.84
N SER A 46 15.67 -24.41 -2.08
CA SER A 46 16.32 -25.44 -2.89
C SER A 46 16.25 -25.10 -4.39
N LEU A 47 17.40 -25.11 -5.06
CA LEU A 47 17.59 -24.69 -6.46
C LEU A 47 17.06 -25.71 -7.50
N SER A 48 15.91 -26.34 -7.28
CA SER A 48 15.29 -27.28 -8.22
C SER A 48 14.42 -26.63 -9.30
N GLN A 49 13.82 -25.46 -9.02
CA GLN A 49 12.78 -24.86 -9.89
C GLN A 49 13.28 -24.27 -11.23
N ARG A 50 14.59 -24.28 -11.53
CA ARG A 50 15.16 -23.80 -12.82
C ARG A 50 14.57 -24.47 -14.07
N HIS A 51 13.95 -25.64 -13.94
CA HIS A 51 13.45 -26.41 -15.09
C HIS A 51 11.94 -26.27 -15.35
N HIS A 52 11.19 -25.54 -14.50
CA HIS A 52 9.72 -25.44 -14.59
C HIS A 52 9.18 -24.00 -14.53
N LEU A 53 10.01 -23.02 -14.88
CA LEU A 53 9.54 -21.71 -15.37
C LEU A 53 8.99 -21.91 -16.80
N LEU A 54 7.80 -22.51 -16.91
CA LEU A 54 7.14 -22.76 -18.18
C LEU A 54 6.82 -21.45 -18.90
N GLU A 55 7.09 -21.42 -20.20
CA GLU A 55 6.69 -20.36 -21.12
C GLU A 55 5.16 -20.30 -21.18
N LEU A 56 4.57 -19.35 -20.44
CA LEU A 56 3.12 -19.22 -20.28
C LEU A 56 2.65 -17.82 -20.68
N GLU A 57 1.65 -17.79 -21.57
CA GLU A 57 1.18 -16.57 -22.22
C GLU A 57 1.00 -15.36 -21.30
N GLY A 58 1.70 -14.27 -21.64
CA GLY A 58 1.57 -13.00 -20.93
C GLY A 58 2.17 -12.99 -19.52
N LEU A 59 3.06 -13.92 -19.16
CA LEU A 59 3.81 -13.90 -17.90
C LEU A 59 5.28 -13.52 -18.09
N ALA A 60 5.90 -12.90 -17.09
CA ALA A 60 7.34 -12.67 -17.00
C ALA A 60 7.91 -13.25 -15.71
N SER A 61 9.00 -14.00 -15.81
CA SER A 61 9.85 -14.39 -14.69
C SER A 61 10.80 -13.24 -14.36
N ILE A 62 10.88 -12.87 -13.08
CA ILE A 62 11.74 -11.77 -12.64
C ILE A 62 12.60 -12.15 -11.44
N SER A 63 13.90 -11.98 -11.62
CA SER A 63 14.96 -12.28 -10.65
C SER A 63 15.38 -11.03 -9.86
N GLY A 64 15.98 -11.24 -8.69
CA GLY A 64 16.69 -10.17 -7.98
C GLY A 64 17.34 -10.64 -6.69
N SER A 65 18.61 -10.25 -6.49
CA SER A 65 19.34 -10.49 -5.25
C SER A 65 18.62 -9.86 -4.05
N PHE A 66 18.43 -10.62 -2.98
CA PHE A 66 17.64 -10.21 -1.81
C PHE A 66 18.39 -9.21 -0.91
N GLN A 67 18.63 -8.00 -1.43
CA GLN A 67 19.22 -6.90 -0.68
C GLN A 67 18.20 -6.44 0.38
N LEU A 68 18.31 -7.00 1.58
CA LEU A 68 17.33 -6.90 2.65
C LEU A 68 17.31 -5.49 3.28
N TYR A 69 16.76 -4.52 2.57
CA TYR A 69 16.45 -3.19 3.09
C TYR A 69 15.28 -3.27 4.07
N ILE A 70 15.56 -3.77 5.27
CA ILE A 70 14.68 -3.64 6.43
C ILE A 70 14.58 -2.15 6.76
N PHE A 71 13.62 -1.47 6.12
CA PHE A 71 13.01 -0.29 6.70
C PHE A 71 12.08 -0.74 7.81
N ALA A 72 12.68 -1.07 8.96
CA ALA A 72 11.98 -1.24 10.22
C ALA A 72 11.46 0.13 10.68
N LEU A 73 10.37 0.58 10.07
CA LEU A 73 9.48 1.55 10.69
C LEU A 73 8.99 0.94 12.02
N TYR A 74 8.96 1.76 13.07
CA TYR A 74 8.64 1.37 14.45
C TYR A 74 7.19 0.84 14.59
N PHE A 75 6.97 -0.43 14.24
CA PHE A 75 5.63 -1.06 14.23
C PHE A 75 5.54 -2.40 14.96
N ALA A 76 6.43 -2.63 15.93
CA ALA A 76 6.30 -3.73 16.89
C ALA A 76 5.16 -3.48 17.91
N ASN A 77 3.88 -3.53 17.47
CA ASN A 77 2.70 -3.83 18.30
C ASN A 77 1.34 -3.91 17.55
N ILE A 78 1.28 -3.86 16.22
CA ILE A 78 -0.01 -3.95 15.48
C ILE A 78 -0.20 -5.35 14.89
N ASN A 79 -1.14 -6.12 15.42
CA ASN A 79 -1.49 -7.48 14.98
C ASN A 79 -2.35 -7.53 13.69
N TYR A 80 -1.99 -6.71 12.69
CA TYR A 80 -2.49 -6.79 11.32
C TYR A 80 -1.37 -6.32 10.37
N LEU A 81 -1.03 -7.13 9.36
CA LEU A 81 0.05 -6.86 8.40
C LEU A 81 -0.49 -6.65 6.97
N PRO A 82 -1.10 -5.49 6.64
CA PRO A 82 -1.41 -5.11 5.26
C PRO A 82 -0.27 -4.31 4.58
N GLU A 83 0.65 -3.69 5.34
CA GLU A 83 1.58 -2.69 4.81
C GLU A 83 2.84 -3.26 4.12
N LEU A 84 3.15 -4.56 4.29
CA LEU A 84 4.38 -5.17 3.76
C LEU A 84 4.27 -5.58 2.28
N VAL A 85 4.06 -4.60 1.41
CA VAL A 85 4.23 -4.75 -0.06
C VAL A 85 5.54 -4.09 -0.49
N PHE A 86 6.67 -4.74 -0.15
CA PHE A 86 7.96 -4.39 -0.73
C PHE A 86 8.00 -4.87 -2.18
N VAL A 87 7.52 -4.02 -3.08
CA VAL A 87 7.94 -4.06 -4.48
C VAL A 87 9.46 -3.88 -4.53
N LEU A 88 10.17 -4.70 -5.30
CA LEU A 88 11.62 -4.57 -5.50
C LEU A 88 11.93 -4.25 -6.97
N LYS A 89 12.99 -3.48 -7.24
CA LYS A 89 13.59 -3.45 -8.59
C LYS A 89 14.17 -4.82 -8.90
N ARG A 90 13.82 -5.33 -10.08
CA ARG A 90 14.10 -6.70 -10.52
C ARG A 90 14.65 -6.69 -11.95
N VAL A 91 15.19 -7.83 -12.38
CA VAL A 91 15.63 -8.06 -13.76
C VAL A 91 14.80 -9.20 -14.34
N VAL A 92 14.23 -9.02 -15.53
CA VAL A 92 13.53 -10.07 -16.26
C VAL A 92 14.51 -11.19 -16.59
N GLU A 93 14.18 -12.41 -16.17
CA GLU A 93 15.01 -13.61 -16.41
C GLU A 93 14.46 -14.45 -17.57
N SER A 94 13.14 -14.47 -17.76
CA SER A 94 12.50 -15.10 -18.92
C SER A 94 11.11 -14.49 -19.14
N VAL A 95 10.59 -14.62 -20.35
CA VAL A 95 9.24 -14.17 -20.74
C VAL A 95 8.48 -15.32 -21.38
N GLY A 96 7.19 -15.43 -21.06
CA GLY A 96 6.30 -16.38 -21.72
C GLY A 96 5.82 -15.89 -23.08
N GLU A 97 5.11 -16.77 -23.79
CA GLU A 97 4.56 -16.48 -25.12
C GLU A 97 3.70 -15.19 -25.14
N ASN A 98 3.66 -14.51 -26.28
CA ASN A 98 2.92 -13.27 -26.49
C ASN A 98 3.30 -12.06 -25.58
N VAL A 99 4.34 -12.16 -24.75
CA VAL A 99 4.94 -10.99 -24.05
C VAL A 99 5.87 -10.23 -25.01
N ASN A 100 5.53 -8.98 -25.28
CA ASN A 100 6.28 -8.10 -26.19
C ASN A 100 6.73 -6.77 -25.54
N GLU A 101 6.33 -6.50 -24.30
CA GLU A 101 6.61 -5.21 -23.61
C GLU A 101 7.97 -5.19 -22.88
N VAL A 102 8.52 -6.36 -22.57
CA VAL A 102 9.81 -6.56 -21.89
C VAL A 102 10.52 -7.78 -22.49
N ALA A 103 11.85 -7.85 -22.33
CA ALA A 103 12.70 -8.98 -22.72
C ALA A 103 13.67 -9.36 -21.58
N GLU A 104 14.36 -10.50 -21.71
CA GLU A 104 15.43 -10.90 -20.78
C GLU A 104 16.46 -9.77 -20.58
N GLY A 105 16.87 -9.56 -19.32
CA GLY A 105 17.80 -8.49 -18.93
C GLY A 105 17.14 -7.13 -18.70
N ASP A 106 15.86 -6.93 -19.04
CA ASP A 106 15.16 -5.68 -18.75
C ASP A 106 15.00 -5.44 -17.25
N VAL A 107 15.20 -4.20 -16.83
CA VAL A 107 14.98 -3.77 -15.45
C VAL A 107 13.53 -3.34 -15.25
N VAL A 108 12.87 -3.91 -14.25
CA VAL A 108 11.43 -3.73 -14.01
C VAL A 108 11.09 -3.47 -12.54
N ILE A 109 9.89 -2.91 -12.35
CA ILE A 109 9.19 -2.72 -11.08
C ILE A 109 7.84 -3.49 -11.16
N PRO A 110 7.60 -4.47 -10.27
CA PRO A 110 6.27 -5.06 -10.08
C PRO A 110 5.23 -4.07 -9.53
N THR A 111 3.96 -4.16 -9.91
CA THR A 111 2.88 -3.36 -9.30
C THR A 111 1.70 -4.23 -8.90
N PHE A 112 1.13 -4.01 -7.69
CA PHE A 112 -0.02 -4.79 -7.23
C PHE A 112 -1.30 -4.51 -8.03
N LEU A 113 -1.38 -3.30 -8.60
CA LEU A 113 -2.40 -2.88 -9.55
C LEU A 113 -1.95 -3.21 -10.98
N SER A 114 -2.91 -3.65 -11.79
CA SER A 114 -2.78 -4.07 -13.17
C SER A 114 -2.95 -2.91 -14.16
N ASP A 115 -2.19 -2.95 -15.25
CA ASP A 115 -2.28 -2.05 -16.40
C ASP A 115 -2.06 -2.86 -17.69
N CYS A 116 -3.15 -3.20 -18.37
CA CYS A 116 -3.09 -4.01 -19.59
C CYS A 116 -2.89 -3.16 -20.86
N GLY A 117 -2.93 -1.83 -20.79
CA GLY A 117 -2.82 -0.93 -21.94
C GLY A 117 -3.96 -0.98 -22.98
N GLU A 118 -4.77 -2.05 -23.00
CA GLU A 118 -5.72 -2.35 -24.08
C GLU A 118 -7.21 -2.18 -23.70
N CYS A 119 -7.59 -2.37 -22.43
CA CYS A 119 -9.00 -2.32 -22.03
C CYS A 119 -9.51 -0.88 -21.93
N ALA A 120 -10.84 -0.68 -22.03
CA ALA A 120 -11.46 0.65 -22.05
C ALA A 120 -11.00 1.57 -20.90
N ASP A 121 -10.82 1.03 -19.69
CA ASP A 121 -10.33 1.78 -18.53
C ASP A 121 -8.82 2.08 -18.59
N CYS A 122 -8.00 1.15 -19.09
CA CYS A 122 -6.56 1.40 -19.32
C CYS A 122 -6.35 2.44 -20.45
N CYS A 123 -7.24 2.48 -21.45
CA CYS A 123 -7.25 3.50 -22.49
C CYS A 123 -7.84 4.86 -22.03
N SER A 124 -8.69 4.87 -21.00
CA SER A 124 -9.41 6.06 -20.51
C SER A 124 -8.59 6.86 -19.50
N GLU A 125 -8.50 8.19 -19.65
CA GLU A 125 -7.85 9.06 -18.65
C GLU A 125 -8.61 9.13 -17.30
N LYS A 126 -9.82 8.58 -17.23
CA LYS A 126 -10.72 8.69 -16.06
C LYS A 126 -10.46 7.64 -14.97
N SER A 127 -9.66 6.61 -15.25
CA SER A 127 -9.51 5.43 -14.40
C SER A 127 -8.08 4.88 -14.42
N ASN A 128 -7.68 4.21 -13.35
CA ASN A 128 -6.54 3.29 -13.30
C ASN A 128 -6.97 1.85 -12.97
N LEU A 129 -8.27 1.56 -12.96
CA LEU A 129 -8.84 0.26 -12.60
C LEU A 129 -9.03 -0.59 -13.85
N CYS A 130 -8.07 -1.48 -14.14
CA CYS A 130 -8.10 -2.35 -15.31
C CYS A 130 -9.28 -3.34 -15.28
N SER A 131 -10.27 -3.17 -16.16
CA SER A 131 -11.39 -4.12 -16.29
C SER A 131 -11.02 -5.51 -16.82
N LYS A 132 -9.86 -5.69 -17.48
CA LYS A 132 -9.40 -7.01 -17.97
C LYS A 132 -8.82 -7.87 -16.83
N PHE A 133 -8.16 -7.23 -15.86
CA PHE A 133 -7.59 -7.87 -14.67
C PHE A 133 -7.97 -7.08 -13.40
N PRO A 134 -9.24 -7.09 -12.97
CA PRO A 134 -9.70 -6.24 -11.87
C PRO A 134 -8.97 -6.56 -10.55
N PHE A 135 -8.53 -5.52 -9.83
CA PHE A 135 -7.84 -5.70 -8.55
C PHE A 135 -8.72 -6.44 -7.54
N LYS A 136 -8.22 -7.59 -7.07
CA LYS A 136 -8.82 -8.47 -6.07
C LYS A 136 -7.71 -9.00 -5.17
N VAL A 137 -8.00 -9.22 -3.90
CA VAL A 137 -7.08 -9.95 -3.00
C VAL A 137 -7.45 -11.43 -3.05
N HIS A 138 -6.66 -12.22 -3.78
CA HIS A 138 -6.84 -13.67 -3.92
C HIS A 138 -5.47 -14.38 -4.00
N PRO A 139 -5.39 -15.69 -3.68
CA PRO A 139 -4.12 -16.40 -3.50
C PRO A 139 -3.45 -16.90 -4.80
N TRP A 140 -3.90 -16.45 -5.97
CA TRP A 140 -3.60 -17.06 -7.28
C TRP A 140 -3.11 -16.06 -8.32
N MET A 141 -2.51 -16.55 -9.42
CA MET A 141 -2.19 -15.72 -10.59
C MET A 141 -3.44 -15.27 -11.37
N PRO A 142 -3.58 -13.99 -11.77
CA PRO A 142 -4.78 -13.48 -12.45
C PRO A 142 -5.20 -14.20 -13.75
N ARG A 143 -4.25 -14.62 -14.62
CA ARG A 143 -4.56 -15.34 -15.88
C ARG A 143 -4.93 -16.81 -15.73
N TYR A 144 -4.47 -17.46 -14.66
CA TYR A 144 -4.41 -18.93 -14.60
C TYR A 144 -5.07 -19.54 -13.36
N GLU A 145 -5.52 -18.71 -12.41
CA GLU A 145 -6.14 -19.11 -11.14
C GLU A 145 -5.36 -20.19 -10.34
N ALA A 146 -4.05 -20.26 -10.56
CA ALA A 146 -3.12 -21.21 -9.96
C ALA A 146 -1.88 -20.49 -9.41
N SER A 147 -1.15 -21.15 -8.52
CA SER A 147 0.13 -20.64 -8.02
C SER A 147 1.31 -20.94 -8.97
N ARG A 148 2.47 -20.39 -8.64
CA ARG A 148 3.79 -20.75 -9.21
C ARG A 148 4.81 -21.15 -8.13
N PHE A 149 4.37 -21.23 -6.87
CA PHE A 149 5.21 -21.56 -5.73
C PHE A 149 4.71 -22.84 -5.04
N THR A 150 5.65 -23.68 -4.66
CA THR A 150 5.47 -24.82 -3.77
C THR A 150 6.50 -24.74 -2.66
N ASP A 151 6.23 -25.34 -1.51
CA ASP A 151 7.24 -25.53 -0.48
C ASP A 151 8.18 -26.72 -0.80
N LEU A 152 9.02 -27.11 0.17
CA LEU A 152 9.94 -28.25 0.03
C LEU A 152 9.26 -29.63 0.06
N ASN A 153 7.99 -29.71 0.50
CA ASN A 153 7.18 -30.93 0.53
C ASN A 153 6.34 -31.08 -0.76
N GLY A 154 6.19 -30.00 -1.53
CA GLY A 154 5.34 -29.91 -2.72
C GLY A 154 3.97 -29.26 -2.44
N ASP A 155 3.71 -28.81 -1.21
CA ASP A 155 2.47 -28.12 -0.85
C ASP A 155 2.43 -26.72 -1.48
N VAL A 156 1.25 -26.29 -1.92
CA VAL A 156 1.09 -25.03 -2.66
C VAL A 156 1.27 -23.83 -1.74
N LEU A 157 2.24 -22.98 -2.06
CA LEU A 157 2.40 -21.66 -1.45
C LEU A 157 1.61 -20.63 -2.28
N TYR A 158 0.90 -19.72 -1.62
CA TYR A 158 0.01 -18.78 -2.29
C TYR A 158 0.71 -17.49 -2.74
N HIS A 159 0.19 -16.88 -3.80
CA HIS A 159 0.61 -15.55 -4.23
C HIS A 159 0.05 -14.46 -3.31
N PHE A 160 0.77 -13.34 -3.21
CA PHE A 160 0.33 -12.16 -2.47
C PHE A 160 0.33 -10.91 -3.35
N LEU A 161 -0.86 -10.30 -3.48
CA LEU A 161 -1.11 -9.04 -4.18
C LEU A 161 -0.47 -8.94 -5.58
N ASN A 162 -0.52 -10.05 -6.33
CA ASN A 162 0.00 -10.18 -7.70
C ASN A 162 1.51 -9.87 -7.86
N VAL A 163 2.28 -9.85 -6.77
CA VAL A 163 3.68 -9.38 -6.75
C VAL A 163 4.62 -10.36 -6.03
N SER A 164 4.19 -10.94 -4.90
CA SER A 164 4.88 -12.05 -4.20
C SER A 164 6.40 -11.85 -3.99
N SER A 165 6.86 -10.62 -3.73
CA SER A 165 8.28 -10.23 -3.85
C SER A 165 9.21 -10.66 -2.69
N PHE A 166 8.80 -11.56 -1.80
CA PHE A 166 9.66 -12.15 -0.75
C PHE A 166 10.33 -13.46 -1.19
N THR A 167 10.83 -13.47 -2.43
CA THR A 167 11.50 -14.59 -3.10
C THR A 167 12.66 -14.08 -3.96
N GLU A 168 13.62 -14.93 -4.31
CA GLU A 168 14.67 -14.57 -5.28
C GLU A 168 14.12 -14.45 -6.71
N TYR A 169 13.11 -15.26 -7.04
CA TYR A 169 12.39 -15.28 -8.31
C TYR A 169 10.89 -15.21 -8.05
N THR A 170 10.16 -14.42 -8.83
CA THR A 170 8.68 -14.43 -8.84
C THR A 170 8.19 -14.39 -10.28
N VAL A 171 7.01 -14.95 -10.52
CA VAL A 171 6.37 -14.99 -11.84
C VAL A 171 5.20 -14.02 -11.81
N LEU A 172 5.22 -13.04 -12.71
CA LEU A 172 4.23 -11.97 -12.78
C LEU A 172 3.44 -12.03 -14.07
N ASP A 173 2.23 -11.49 -14.03
CA ASP A 173 1.44 -11.16 -15.21
C ASP A 173 1.99 -9.86 -15.83
N ILE A 174 2.13 -9.77 -17.15
CA ILE A 174 2.72 -8.60 -17.84
C ILE A 174 1.96 -7.29 -17.59
N SER A 175 0.69 -7.34 -17.16
CA SER A 175 -0.05 -6.15 -16.72
C SER A 175 0.40 -5.61 -15.35
N HIS A 176 1.12 -6.42 -14.57
CA HIS A 176 1.69 -6.07 -13.26
C HIS A 176 3.20 -5.75 -13.33
N VAL A 177 3.74 -5.52 -14.52
CA VAL A 177 5.18 -5.26 -14.77
C VAL A 177 5.35 -3.89 -15.40
N VAL A 178 6.20 -3.05 -14.80
CA VAL A 178 6.58 -1.73 -15.33
C VAL A 178 8.07 -1.72 -15.66
N LYS A 179 8.43 -1.51 -16.93
CA LYS A 179 9.81 -1.34 -17.38
C LYS A 179 10.37 0.02 -16.93
N ILE A 180 11.61 0.05 -16.46
CA ILE A 180 12.26 1.25 -15.92
C ILE A 180 13.72 1.39 -16.39
N ASP A 181 14.29 2.58 -16.19
CA ASP A 181 15.70 2.85 -16.49
C ASP A 181 16.63 2.02 -15.56
N PRO A 182 17.59 1.26 -16.12
CA PRO A 182 18.55 0.48 -15.35
C PRO A 182 19.45 1.32 -14.41
N ALA A 183 19.61 2.62 -14.66
CA ALA A 183 20.40 3.53 -13.80
C ALA A 183 19.71 3.87 -12.46
N ILE A 184 18.40 3.65 -12.32
CA ILE A 184 17.66 3.99 -11.08
C ILE A 184 18.09 3.05 -9.94
N PRO A 185 18.50 3.57 -8.76
CA PRO A 185 18.91 2.72 -7.63
C PRO A 185 17.78 1.78 -7.12
N PRO A 186 18.05 0.49 -6.84
CA PRO A 186 17.01 -0.45 -6.40
C PRO A 186 16.24 -0.04 -5.15
N ASN A 187 16.94 0.57 -4.18
CA ASN A 187 16.39 1.10 -2.93
C ASN A 187 15.62 2.42 -3.08
N ARG A 188 15.45 2.91 -4.32
CA ARG A 188 14.61 4.06 -4.66
C ARG A 188 13.45 3.63 -5.54
N ALA A 189 13.73 2.84 -6.57
CA ALA A 189 12.73 2.23 -7.46
C ALA A 189 11.59 1.55 -6.70
N CYS A 190 11.92 0.73 -5.69
CA CYS A 190 10.97 -0.01 -4.85
C CYS A 190 9.77 0.84 -4.34
N LEU A 191 10.04 2.10 -3.94
CA LEU A 191 9.04 2.97 -3.32
C LEU A 191 7.98 3.49 -4.30
N PHE A 192 8.27 3.50 -5.61
CA PHE A 192 7.33 3.94 -6.65
C PHE A 192 6.32 2.85 -7.02
N GLY A 193 6.64 1.57 -6.81
CA GLY A 193 5.70 0.47 -6.99
C GLY A 193 4.55 0.43 -5.97
N CYS A 194 4.62 1.23 -4.90
CA CYS A 194 3.57 1.35 -3.89
C CYS A 194 3.40 2.80 -3.40
N CYS A 195 4.07 3.19 -2.30
CA CYS A 195 3.69 4.37 -1.51
C CYS A 195 3.88 5.72 -2.23
N ILE A 196 4.93 5.89 -3.06
CA ILE A 196 5.19 7.18 -3.73
C ILE A 196 4.15 7.44 -4.83
N ALA A 197 3.88 6.47 -5.71
CA ALA A 197 2.84 6.61 -6.71
C ALA A 197 1.46 6.80 -6.08
N THR A 198 1.20 6.12 -4.97
CA THR A 198 -0.03 6.29 -4.19
C THR A 198 -0.18 7.71 -3.63
N GLY A 199 0.82 8.22 -2.91
CA GLY A 199 0.75 9.56 -2.29
C GLY A 199 0.85 10.73 -3.26
N VAL A 200 1.83 10.71 -4.17
CA VAL A 200 2.01 11.77 -5.17
C VAL A 200 0.87 11.74 -6.19
N GLY A 201 0.44 10.55 -6.62
CA GLY A 201 -0.73 10.38 -7.49
C GLY A 201 -2.01 10.92 -6.85
N ALA A 202 -2.27 10.62 -5.58
CA ALA A 202 -3.49 11.09 -4.92
C ALA A 202 -3.58 12.63 -4.90
N ALA A 203 -2.48 13.33 -4.63
CA ALA A 203 -2.43 14.79 -4.66
C ALA A 203 -2.56 15.34 -6.10
N CYS A 204 -1.75 14.86 -7.04
CA CYS A 204 -1.65 15.41 -8.39
C CYS A 204 -2.80 14.99 -9.33
N LYS A 205 -3.29 13.76 -9.20
CA LYS A 205 -4.25 13.12 -10.15
C LYS A 205 -5.66 12.94 -9.59
N THR A 206 -5.82 12.41 -8.37
CA THR A 206 -7.16 12.19 -7.80
C THR A 206 -7.77 13.48 -7.24
N ALA A 207 -7.08 14.12 -6.29
CA ALA A 207 -7.52 15.38 -5.70
C ALA A 207 -7.45 16.55 -6.68
N LYS A 208 -6.38 16.57 -7.49
CA LYS A 208 -5.95 17.68 -8.34
C LYS A 208 -5.79 18.97 -7.53
N VAL A 209 -4.98 18.88 -6.47
CA VAL A 209 -4.69 20.00 -5.55
C VAL A 209 -4.25 21.23 -6.35
N GLU A 210 -4.92 22.37 -6.16
CA GLU A 210 -4.54 23.63 -6.81
C GLU A 210 -3.43 24.35 -6.04
N ALA A 211 -2.69 25.20 -6.74
CA ALA A 211 -1.71 26.09 -6.14
C ALA A 211 -2.41 27.10 -5.21
N GLY A 212 -1.87 27.31 -4.02
CA GLY A 212 -2.45 28.18 -2.99
C GLY A 212 -3.36 27.46 -1.97
N SER A 213 -3.83 26.25 -2.27
CA SER A 213 -4.79 25.52 -1.44
C SER A 213 -4.23 25.04 -0.09
N THR A 214 -5.13 24.80 0.87
CA THR A 214 -4.86 24.25 2.20
C THR A 214 -5.12 22.75 2.21
N VAL A 215 -4.10 21.97 2.59
CA VAL A 215 -4.13 20.50 2.63
C VAL A 215 -3.96 20.01 4.06
N VAL A 216 -4.74 19.01 4.47
CA VAL A 216 -4.59 18.28 5.73
C VAL A 216 -4.32 16.80 5.42
N ILE A 217 -3.40 16.19 6.17
CA ILE A 217 -2.96 14.80 5.96
C ILE A 217 -3.09 14.05 7.29
N PHE A 218 -4.02 13.11 7.36
CA PHE A 218 -4.27 12.26 8.52
C PHE A 218 -3.39 11.02 8.40
N GLY A 219 -2.35 10.93 9.24
CA GLY A 219 -1.33 9.88 9.22
C GLY A 219 -0.08 10.27 8.46
N ILE A 220 1.00 10.61 9.18
CA ILE A 220 2.32 10.94 8.62
C ILE A 220 3.18 9.65 8.55
N GLY A 221 2.63 8.66 7.85
CA GLY A 221 3.32 7.45 7.40
C GLY A 221 3.97 7.62 6.02
N SER A 222 4.43 6.52 5.40
CA SER A 222 5.05 6.53 4.08
C SER A 222 4.17 7.15 2.99
N ILE A 223 2.87 6.81 2.99
CA ILE A 223 1.86 7.38 2.09
C ILE A 223 1.64 8.87 2.39
N GLY A 224 1.44 9.25 3.66
CA GLY A 224 1.21 10.65 4.04
C GLY A 224 2.40 11.58 3.73
N LEU A 225 3.63 11.09 3.86
CA LEU A 225 4.83 11.83 3.42
C LEU A 225 4.88 12.02 1.90
N ALA A 226 4.47 10.99 1.13
CA ALA A 226 4.34 11.11 -0.32
C ALA A 226 3.19 12.05 -0.74
N VAL A 227 2.07 12.08 0.00
CA VAL A 227 1.00 13.08 -0.18
C VAL A 227 1.52 14.49 0.11
N ALA A 228 2.27 14.70 1.19
CA ALA A 228 2.85 16.01 1.53
C ALA A 228 3.78 16.52 0.42
N LYS A 229 4.61 15.61 -0.14
CA LYS A 229 5.46 15.92 -1.29
C LYS A 229 4.66 16.22 -2.56
N GLY A 230 3.60 15.45 -2.85
CA GLY A 230 2.70 15.71 -3.98
C GLY A 230 1.96 17.05 -3.87
N ALA A 231 1.37 17.33 -2.71
CA ALA A 231 0.72 18.61 -2.43
C ALA A 231 1.68 19.81 -2.56
N LYS A 232 2.93 19.66 -2.10
CA LYS A 232 3.98 20.67 -2.28
C LYS A 232 4.37 20.87 -3.75
N LEU A 233 4.39 19.80 -4.56
CA LEU A 233 4.61 19.89 -6.01
C LEU A 233 3.45 20.57 -6.74
N CYS A 234 2.21 20.39 -6.26
CA CYS A 234 1.05 21.14 -6.74
C CYS A 234 1.02 22.62 -6.29
N GLY A 235 1.94 23.05 -5.42
CA GLY A 235 1.97 24.43 -4.91
C GLY A 235 0.99 24.73 -3.78
N ALA A 236 0.55 23.71 -3.01
CA ALA A 236 -0.25 23.93 -1.81
C ALA A 236 0.45 24.88 -0.83
N LYS A 237 -0.29 25.85 -0.27
CA LYS A 237 0.25 26.92 0.59
C LYS A 237 0.44 26.49 2.05
N ARG A 238 -0.46 25.63 2.53
CA ARG A 238 -0.45 25.08 3.90
C ARG A 238 -0.63 23.58 3.79
N ILE A 239 0.24 22.83 4.47
CA ILE A 239 0.21 21.37 4.52
C ILE A 239 0.25 20.99 6.00
N ILE A 240 -0.92 20.72 6.57
CA ILE A 240 -1.12 20.41 7.98
C ILE A 240 -1.05 18.89 8.16
N GLY A 241 -0.04 18.41 8.87
CA GLY A 241 0.07 17.00 9.21
C GLY A 241 -0.64 16.67 10.52
N VAL A 242 -1.34 15.54 10.58
CA VAL A 242 -1.96 15.03 11.81
C VAL A 242 -1.43 13.63 12.10
N ASP A 243 -0.91 13.42 13.30
CA ASP A 243 -0.51 12.09 13.77
C ASP A 243 -0.59 11.99 15.31
N ILE A 244 -0.42 10.80 15.87
CA ILE A 244 -0.36 10.56 17.32
C ILE A 244 1.06 10.55 17.89
N ASN A 245 2.07 10.67 17.01
CA ASN A 245 3.48 10.79 17.37
C ASN A 245 4.05 12.14 16.85
N PRO A 246 4.43 13.09 17.73
CA PRO A 246 4.98 14.38 17.32
C PRO A 246 6.35 14.28 16.62
N ASP A 247 7.15 13.23 16.86
CA ASP A 247 8.46 13.04 16.21
C ASP A 247 8.35 13.01 14.67
N LYS A 248 7.19 12.60 14.15
CA LYS A 248 6.90 12.58 12.72
C LYS A 248 6.87 13.97 12.07
N PHE A 249 6.76 15.06 12.84
CA PHE A 249 6.82 16.41 12.27
C PHE A 249 8.22 16.74 11.71
N GLU A 250 9.30 16.26 12.33
CA GLU A 250 10.67 16.53 11.88
C GLU A 250 10.99 15.86 10.52
N ILE A 251 10.41 14.69 10.24
CA ILE A 251 10.46 14.09 8.91
C ILE A 251 9.44 14.74 7.96
N GLY A 252 8.23 15.05 8.45
CA GLY A 252 7.17 15.72 7.68
C GLY A 252 7.62 17.04 7.04
N LYS A 253 8.33 17.90 7.78
CA LYS A 253 8.88 19.17 7.27
C LYS A 253 9.79 19.01 6.06
N LYS A 254 10.52 17.89 5.96
CA LYS A 254 11.43 17.59 4.84
C LYS A 254 10.63 17.29 3.55
N PHE A 255 9.50 16.61 3.68
CA PHE A 255 8.61 16.27 2.56
C PHE A 255 7.69 17.42 2.15
N GLY A 256 7.27 18.25 3.11
CA GLY A 256 6.53 19.49 2.82
C GLY A 256 5.55 19.97 3.89
N VAL A 257 5.35 19.22 4.97
CA VAL A 257 4.43 19.58 6.07
C VAL A 257 4.87 20.92 6.70
N THR A 258 3.98 21.91 6.69
CA THR A 258 4.23 23.26 7.24
C THR A 258 3.81 23.39 8.70
N GLU A 259 2.79 22.64 9.10
CA GLU A 259 2.12 22.73 10.40
C GLU A 259 1.76 21.31 10.89
N PHE A 260 1.64 21.11 12.20
CA PHE A 260 1.36 19.79 12.75
C PHE A 260 0.36 19.85 13.91
N ILE A 261 -0.48 18.82 14.01
CA ILE A 261 -1.44 18.61 15.09
C ILE A 261 -1.20 17.21 15.68
N ASN A 262 -0.89 17.12 16.98
CA ASN A 262 -0.98 15.85 17.69
C ASN A 262 -2.45 15.58 18.02
N SER A 263 -3.06 14.53 17.47
CA SER A 263 -4.48 14.26 17.68
C SER A 263 -4.83 13.79 19.11
N LYS A 264 -3.84 13.62 19.99
CA LYS A 264 -4.02 13.42 21.44
C LYS A 264 -4.07 14.72 22.25
N GLU A 265 -3.75 15.86 21.64
CA GLU A 265 -3.59 17.15 22.34
C GLU A 265 -4.73 18.15 22.04
N CYS A 266 -5.80 17.70 21.38
CA CYS A 266 -6.97 18.53 21.03
C CYS A 266 -7.83 18.98 22.23
N GLY A 267 -7.60 18.44 23.43
CA GLY A 267 -8.42 18.71 24.62
C GLY A 267 -9.87 18.23 24.43
N ASP A 268 -10.84 19.06 24.82
CA ASP A 268 -12.27 18.77 24.68
C ASP A 268 -12.82 18.95 23.24
N LYS A 269 -11.99 19.39 22.29
CA LYS A 269 -12.40 19.64 20.89
C LYS A 269 -12.22 18.41 20.02
N SER A 270 -13.11 18.23 19.03
CA SER A 270 -12.84 17.28 17.95
C SER A 270 -11.67 17.75 17.09
N LEU A 271 -10.99 16.80 16.45
CA LEU A 271 -9.88 17.08 15.54
C LEU A 271 -10.33 18.02 14.39
N SER A 272 -11.53 17.77 13.85
CA SER A 272 -12.19 18.64 12.87
C SER A 272 -12.48 20.05 13.37
N GLN A 273 -12.89 20.26 14.63
CA GLN A 273 -13.07 21.60 15.19
C GLN A 273 -11.74 22.37 15.22
N VAL A 274 -10.67 21.73 15.70
CA VAL A 274 -9.31 22.32 15.72
C VAL A 274 -8.87 22.70 14.30
N ILE A 275 -9.06 21.82 13.32
CA ILE A 275 -8.71 22.09 11.91
C ILE A 275 -9.56 23.24 11.33
N ILE A 276 -10.88 23.25 11.55
CA ILE A 276 -11.77 24.30 11.04
C ILE A 276 -11.38 25.68 11.58
N GLU A 277 -11.04 25.77 12.87
CA GLU A 277 -10.53 26.99 13.51
C GLU A 277 -9.18 27.42 12.92
N MET A 278 -8.20 26.52 12.86
CA MET A 278 -6.86 26.80 12.30
C MET A 278 -6.87 27.19 10.81
N THR A 279 -7.89 26.79 10.05
CA THR A 279 -8.01 27.03 8.61
C THR A 279 -9.03 28.11 8.22
N GLY A 280 -9.76 28.68 9.18
CA GLY A 280 -10.80 29.68 8.90
C GLY A 280 -11.91 29.12 8.01
N GLY A 281 -12.49 27.98 8.38
CA GLY A 281 -13.65 27.37 7.72
C GLY A 281 -13.45 25.98 7.12
N GLY A 282 -12.33 25.30 7.39
CA GLY A 282 -12.00 23.98 6.86
C GLY A 282 -10.98 24.02 5.73
N ALA A 283 -10.36 22.87 5.46
CA ALA A 283 -9.33 22.69 4.45
C ALA A 283 -9.91 22.34 3.07
N ASP A 284 -9.23 22.75 2.00
CA ASP A 284 -9.65 22.47 0.63
C ASP A 284 -9.47 20.97 0.29
N TYR A 285 -8.48 20.33 0.93
CA TYR A 285 -8.21 18.90 0.79
C TYR A 285 -7.91 18.24 2.13
N CYS A 286 -8.52 17.09 2.38
CA CYS A 286 -8.17 16.19 3.47
C CYS A 286 -7.81 14.80 2.91
N PHE A 287 -6.61 14.31 3.20
CA PHE A 287 -6.17 12.97 2.81
C PHE A 287 -6.15 12.05 4.03
N GLU A 288 -6.85 10.93 3.97
CA GLU A 288 -6.85 9.90 5.01
C GLU A 288 -5.88 8.77 4.62
N CYS A 289 -4.83 8.59 5.44
CA CYS A 289 -3.68 7.74 5.15
C CYS A 289 -3.34 6.76 6.30
N VAL A 290 -4.28 6.47 7.20
CA VAL A 290 -4.13 5.50 8.31
C VAL A 290 -4.99 4.26 8.08
N GLY A 291 -6.19 4.40 7.51
CA GLY A 291 -7.14 3.31 7.33
C GLY A 291 -8.11 3.20 8.51
N LEU A 292 -8.73 4.31 8.91
CA LEU A 292 -9.75 4.33 9.96
C LEU A 292 -10.98 5.12 9.52
N ALA A 293 -12.15 4.47 9.49
CA ALA A 293 -13.42 5.09 9.12
C ALA A 293 -13.77 6.33 9.97
N SER A 294 -13.36 6.36 11.24
CA SER A 294 -13.50 7.54 12.12
C SER A 294 -12.60 8.70 11.70
N LEU A 295 -11.39 8.44 11.20
CA LEU A 295 -10.53 9.49 10.63
C LEU A 295 -11.04 9.96 9.26
N VAL A 296 -11.71 9.10 8.47
CA VAL A 296 -12.44 9.54 7.27
C VAL A 296 -13.59 10.48 7.63
N GLN A 297 -14.31 10.22 8.74
CA GLN A 297 -15.34 11.13 9.25
C GLN A 297 -14.76 12.46 9.72
N GLU A 298 -13.68 12.45 10.50
CA GLU A 298 -12.98 13.69 10.92
C GLU A 298 -12.42 14.46 9.71
N ALA A 299 -11.85 13.77 8.71
CA ALA A 299 -11.38 14.36 7.46
C ALA A 299 -12.51 15.01 6.65
N TYR A 300 -13.67 14.35 6.56
CA TYR A 300 -14.86 14.90 5.92
C TYR A 300 -15.45 16.07 6.69
N ALA A 301 -15.50 16.02 8.03
CA ALA A 301 -15.91 17.14 8.86
C ALA A 301 -14.96 18.35 8.72
N SER A 302 -13.66 18.10 8.61
CA SER A 302 -12.59 19.10 8.42
C SER A 302 -12.58 19.79 7.05
N CYS A 303 -13.22 19.20 6.03
CA CYS A 303 -13.26 19.75 4.69
C CYS A 303 -14.09 21.05 4.61
N ARG A 304 -13.60 21.99 3.81
CA ARG A 304 -14.24 23.29 3.56
C ARG A 304 -15.59 23.11 2.87
N LYS A 305 -16.65 23.72 3.41
CA LYS A 305 -18.00 23.66 2.82
C LYS A 305 -18.00 24.30 1.42
N GLY A 306 -18.71 23.67 0.48
CA GLY A 306 -18.91 24.12 -0.90
C GLY A 306 -17.96 23.51 -1.93
N TRP A 307 -16.75 23.08 -1.54
CA TRP A 307 -15.76 22.52 -2.50
C TRP A 307 -14.73 21.55 -1.91
N GLY A 308 -14.60 21.44 -0.59
CA GLY A 308 -13.55 20.64 0.06
C GLY A 308 -13.65 19.15 -0.29
N LYS A 309 -12.51 18.55 -0.64
CA LYS A 309 -12.43 17.14 -1.07
C LYS A 309 -11.77 16.27 -0.01
N THR A 310 -12.45 15.20 0.42
CA THR A 310 -11.86 14.13 1.24
C THR A 310 -11.40 12.98 0.33
N ILE A 311 -10.12 12.61 0.42
CA ILE A 311 -9.50 11.54 -0.33
C ILE A 311 -9.13 10.40 0.63
N VAL A 312 -9.79 9.26 0.47
CA VAL A 312 -9.57 8.05 1.27
C VAL A 312 -8.52 7.17 0.59
N MET A 313 -7.47 6.84 1.34
CA MET A 313 -6.32 6.07 0.84
C MET A 313 -5.91 4.93 1.76
N GLY A 314 -6.13 5.10 3.08
CA GLY A 314 -5.92 4.04 4.05
C GLY A 314 -6.92 2.88 3.90
N VAL A 315 -6.51 1.69 4.32
CA VAL A 315 -7.32 0.46 4.25
C VAL A 315 -7.74 0.07 5.66
N ASP A 316 -9.01 0.33 6.00
CA ASP A 316 -9.62 -0.13 7.27
C ASP A 316 -9.91 -1.65 7.20
N LYS A 317 -10.18 -2.24 8.36
CA LYS A 317 -10.49 -3.67 8.53
C LYS A 317 -11.68 -4.12 7.66
N PRO A 318 -11.72 -5.40 7.24
CA PRO A 318 -12.87 -5.95 6.52
C PRO A 318 -14.20 -5.70 7.25
N GLY A 319 -15.20 -5.21 6.52
CA GLY A 319 -16.52 -4.90 7.06
C GLY A 319 -16.66 -3.54 7.77
N ALA A 320 -15.61 -2.71 7.82
CA ALA A 320 -15.75 -1.31 8.22
C ALA A 320 -16.70 -0.54 7.28
N GLN A 321 -17.40 0.46 7.82
CA GLN A 321 -18.40 1.25 7.09
C GLN A 321 -18.21 2.75 7.32
N LEU A 322 -18.22 3.51 6.23
CA LEU A 322 -18.26 4.97 6.29
C LEU A 322 -19.71 5.42 6.49
N ASN A 323 -19.99 6.13 7.59
CA ASN A 323 -21.32 6.58 7.96
C ASN A 323 -21.38 8.11 7.87
N PHE A 324 -22.28 8.64 7.05
CA PHE A 324 -22.48 10.08 6.86
C PHE A 324 -23.95 10.46 6.99
N ASN A 325 -24.21 11.67 7.49
CA ASN A 325 -25.56 12.22 7.53
C ASN A 325 -25.98 12.67 6.11
N SER A 326 -27.07 12.12 5.58
CA SER A 326 -27.51 12.41 4.20
C SER A 326 -27.88 13.88 3.97
N PHE A 327 -28.42 14.56 4.98
CA PHE A 327 -28.71 16.00 4.92
C PHE A 327 -27.41 16.82 4.89
N GLU A 328 -26.38 16.43 5.65
CA GLU A 328 -25.06 17.06 5.59
C GLU A 328 -24.39 16.86 4.22
N VAL A 329 -24.42 15.65 3.67
CA VAL A 329 -23.85 15.36 2.33
C VAL A 329 -24.51 16.22 1.26
N LEU A 330 -25.85 16.34 1.31
CA LEU A 330 -26.62 17.16 0.36
C LEU A 330 -26.32 18.67 0.48
N HIS A 331 -26.26 19.22 1.69
CA HIS A 331 -26.18 20.68 1.91
C HIS A 331 -24.76 21.23 2.07
N SER A 332 -23.75 20.38 2.33
CA SER A 332 -22.39 20.86 2.59
C SER A 332 -21.53 21.09 1.34
N GLY A 333 -21.90 20.53 0.19
CA GLY A 333 -21.14 20.63 -1.06
C GLY A 333 -19.75 19.98 -1.02
N LYS A 334 -19.45 19.15 -0.01
CA LYS A 334 -18.15 18.48 0.16
C LYS A 334 -18.09 17.18 -0.64
N ALA A 335 -16.95 16.93 -1.29
CA ALA A 335 -16.70 15.70 -2.04
C ALA A 335 -16.01 14.63 -1.18
N LEU A 336 -16.31 13.36 -1.45
CA LEU A 336 -15.64 12.19 -0.88
C LEU A 336 -15.22 11.27 -2.03
N MET A 337 -13.95 10.85 -2.05
CA MET A 337 -13.37 10.04 -3.12
C MET A 337 -12.42 8.99 -2.55
N GLY A 338 -12.36 7.79 -3.14
CA GLY A 338 -11.27 6.83 -2.91
C GLY A 338 -10.13 7.06 -3.90
N SER A 339 -8.89 6.70 -3.52
CA SER A 339 -7.70 6.84 -4.39
C SER A 339 -6.81 5.59 -4.34
N LEU A 340 -7.28 4.50 -4.94
CA LEU A 340 -6.46 3.29 -5.08
C LEU A 340 -5.23 3.58 -5.95
N TYR A 341 -4.05 3.28 -5.41
CA TYR A 341 -2.76 3.58 -6.06
C TYR A 341 -2.64 5.04 -6.54
N GLY A 342 -3.26 5.99 -5.83
CA GLY A 342 -3.19 7.42 -6.16
C GLY A 342 -3.95 7.83 -7.43
N GLY A 343 -4.73 6.93 -8.04
CA GLY A 343 -5.24 7.16 -9.40
C GLY A 343 -4.12 7.15 -10.46
N ALA A 344 -2.93 6.64 -10.14
CA ALA A 344 -1.83 6.44 -11.08
C ALA A 344 -2.02 5.14 -11.88
N LYS A 345 -1.69 5.18 -13.17
CA LYS A 345 -1.58 4.02 -14.05
C LYS A 345 -0.14 3.49 -14.01
N PRO A 346 0.10 2.24 -13.58
CA PRO A 346 1.42 1.64 -13.50
C PRO A 346 2.35 1.93 -14.67
N LYS A 347 1.95 1.66 -15.92
CA LYS A 347 2.88 1.67 -17.05
C LYS A 347 3.19 3.08 -17.58
N SER A 348 2.30 4.06 -17.38
CA SER A 348 2.52 5.43 -17.85
C SER A 348 2.99 6.40 -16.76
N ASP A 349 2.48 6.32 -15.53
CA ASP A 349 2.80 7.30 -14.48
C ASP A 349 4.08 6.95 -13.71
N VAL A 350 4.35 5.66 -13.45
CA VAL A 350 5.54 5.27 -12.66
C VAL A 350 6.84 5.64 -13.37
N PRO A 351 7.04 5.39 -14.69
CA PRO A 351 8.23 5.85 -15.39
C PRO A 351 8.37 7.38 -15.40
N LEU A 352 7.25 8.12 -15.47
CA LEU A 352 7.25 9.58 -15.41
C LEU A 352 7.66 10.11 -14.03
N MET A 353 7.13 9.52 -12.94
CA MET A 353 7.52 9.87 -11.57
C MET A 353 8.99 9.50 -11.28
N LEU A 354 9.48 8.39 -11.84
CA LEU A 354 10.89 8.01 -11.74
C LEU A 354 11.81 8.95 -12.52
N LYS A 355 11.39 9.41 -13.71
CA LYS A 355 12.09 10.48 -14.42
C LYS A 355 12.13 11.77 -13.59
N GLN A 356 11.00 12.18 -13.02
CA GLN A 356 10.92 13.34 -12.11
C GLN A 356 11.81 13.17 -10.85
N TYR A 357 12.10 11.94 -10.42
CA TYR A 357 13.06 11.66 -9.37
C TYR A 357 14.52 11.84 -9.82
N MET A 358 14.88 11.33 -11.00
CA MET A 358 16.21 11.54 -11.60
C MET A 358 16.47 13.03 -11.90
N ASP A 359 15.44 13.75 -12.36
CA ASP A 359 15.42 15.20 -12.57
C ASP A 359 15.35 16.01 -11.24
N LYS A 360 15.34 15.34 -10.08
CA LYS A 360 15.31 15.90 -8.71
C LYS A 360 14.08 16.75 -8.37
N VAL A 361 13.02 16.67 -9.17
CA VAL A 361 11.71 17.26 -8.87
C VAL A 361 11.06 16.51 -7.70
N ILE A 362 11.08 15.18 -7.74
CA ILE A 362 10.81 14.32 -6.59
C ILE A 362 12.16 14.03 -5.92
N ASN A 363 12.26 14.18 -4.60
CA ASN A 363 13.52 14.06 -3.86
C ASN A 363 13.31 13.47 -2.46
#